data_AF-A0A2V9CLJ3-F1
#
_entry.id   AF-A0A2V9CLJ3-F1
#
_cell.length_a   1.000
_cell.length_b   1.000
_cell.length_c   1.000
_cell.angle_alpha   90.00
_cell.angle_beta   90.00
_cell.angle_gamma   90.00
#
_symmetry.space_group_name_H-M   'P 1'
#
loop_
_entity.id
_entity.type
_entity.pdbx_description
1 polymer ?
#
loop_
_entity_poly.entity_id
_entity_poly.type
_entity_poly.pdbx_seq_one_letter_code
_entity_poly.pdbx_strand_id
1 'polypeptide(L)'
;MWKACAGATGFVLAFDTTHAAFESLRNPGKLGKITYSDEPLGTFIGSYGPDAFFRKRLKYLFECEWRIICAIHRLEDNGERDGHHVFVSQFDSACVSEVLLRPESTVEQELRELFATDRRYAHIALRRVEKVE
;
A
#
# COMPACT_ATOMS: atom_id res chain seq x y z
N MET A 1 6.44 -7.28 10.80
CA MET A 1 6.11 -7.43 9.36
C MET A 1 6.55 -6.21 8.56
N TRP A 2 6.00 -5.01 8.79
CA TRP A 2 6.37 -3.78 8.05
C TRP A 2 7.84 -3.38 8.16
N LYS A 3 8.44 -3.56 9.35
CA LYS A 3 9.89 -3.38 9.56
C LYS A 3 10.76 -4.28 8.67
N ALA A 4 10.32 -5.53 8.43
CA ALA A 4 11.06 -6.45 7.57
C ALA A 4 10.97 -6.06 6.09
N CYS A 5 9.81 -5.57 5.63
CA CYS A 5 9.66 -5.02 4.27
C CYS A 5 10.49 -3.74 4.07
N ALA A 6 10.47 -2.81 5.02
CA ALA A 6 11.30 -1.62 4.99
C ALA A 6 12.80 -1.94 5.06
N GLY A 7 13.18 -3.04 5.72
CA GLY A 7 14.55 -3.56 5.69
C GLY A 7 15.02 -4.05 4.31
N ALA A 8 14.09 -4.32 3.37
CA ALA A 8 14.40 -4.84 2.03
C ALA A 8 14.27 -3.77 0.92
N THR A 9 13.23 -2.94 0.96
CA THR A 9 12.90 -1.92 -0.05
C THR A 9 13.08 -0.52 0.53
N GLY A 10 13.74 0.40 -0.19
CA GLY A 10 14.28 1.68 0.33
C GLY A 10 13.44 2.45 1.36
N PHE A 11 12.11 2.49 1.21
CA PHE A 11 11.19 2.98 2.23
C PHE A 11 9.80 2.32 2.15
N VAL A 12 9.02 2.43 3.22
CA VAL A 12 7.63 1.98 3.33
C VAL A 12 6.75 3.12 3.82
N LEU A 13 5.60 3.34 3.18
CA LEU A 13 4.58 4.27 3.66
C LEU A 13 3.56 3.52 4.52
N ALA A 14 3.32 4.01 5.73
CA ALA A 14 2.25 3.53 6.60
C ALA A 14 1.07 4.50 6.54
N PHE A 15 -0.12 3.94 6.38
CA PHE A 15 -1.36 4.68 6.27
C PHE A 15 -2.16 4.59 7.58
N ASP A 16 -2.77 5.70 8.01
CA ASP A 16 -3.81 5.71 9.02
C ASP A 16 -5.11 5.17 8.40
N THR A 17 -5.45 3.94 8.77
CA THR A 17 -6.62 3.25 8.24
C THR A 17 -7.94 3.74 8.86
N THR A 18 -7.88 4.62 9.87
CA THR A 18 -9.04 5.24 10.50
C THR A 18 -9.41 6.60 9.88
N HIS A 19 -8.52 7.17 9.07
CA HIS A 19 -8.75 8.45 8.41
C HIS A 19 -9.84 8.35 7.34
N ALA A 20 -10.74 9.33 7.26
CA ALA A 20 -11.86 9.30 6.30
C ALA A 20 -11.40 9.30 4.83
N ALA A 21 -10.25 9.88 4.52
CA ALA A 21 -9.66 9.78 3.19
C ALA A 21 -9.06 8.40 2.88
N PHE A 22 -8.84 7.56 3.89
CA PHE A 22 -8.60 6.14 3.65
C PHE A 22 -9.90 5.43 3.21
N GLU A 23 -11.07 5.89 3.68
CA GLU A 23 -12.37 5.45 3.14
C GLU A 23 -12.60 5.93 1.70
N SER A 24 -12.00 7.03 1.26
CA SER A 24 -12.11 7.45 -0.15
C SER A 24 -11.34 6.54 -1.11
N LEU A 25 -10.32 5.81 -0.63
CA LEU A 25 -9.73 4.66 -1.34
C LEU A 25 -10.68 3.45 -1.42
N ARG A 26 -11.80 3.45 -0.67
CA ARG A 26 -12.73 2.31 -0.57
C ARG A 26 -13.84 2.30 -1.62
N ASN A 27 -13.82 3.15 -2.65
CA ASN A 27 -14.70 3.02 -3.83
C ASN A 27 -13.99 3.45 -5.14
N PRO A 28 -14.30 2.86 -6.31
CA PRO A 28 -14.35 1.46 -6.74
C PRO A 28 -12.96 1.00 -7.22
N GLY A 29 -12.37 0.09 -6.48
CA GLY A 29 -10.93 -0.15 -6.52
C GLY A 29 -10.41 -0.92 -5.31
N LYS A 30 -11.30 -1.49 -4.51
CA LYS A 30 -11.24 -1.37 -3.04
C LYS A 30 -9.97 -1.99 -2.44
N LEU A 31 -9.37 -1.31 -1.46
CA LEU A 31 -8.37 -1.93 -0.58
C LEU A 31 -9.08 -2.99 0.28
N GLY A 32 -9.03 -4.24 -0.15
CA GLY A 32 -9.61 -5.39 0.52
C GLY A 32 -8.53 -6.20 1.24
N LYS A 33 -8.80 -6.58 2.49
CA LYS A 33 -7.98 -7.58 3.17
C LYS A 33 -8.11 -8.92 2.44
N ILE A 34 -6.99 -9.58 2.17
CA ILE A 34 -7.03 -10.89 1.54
C ILE A 34 -7.64 -11.92 2.49
N THR A 35 -8.67 -12.60 2.00
CA THR A 35 -9.23 -13.80 2.63
C THR A 35 -8.46 -15.02 2.17
N TYR A 36 -8.03 -15.85 3.12
CA TYR A 36 -7.25 -17.04 2.82
C TYR A 36 -8.16 -18.27 2.95
N SER A 37 -8.28 -19.03 1.87
CA SER A 37 -9.11 -20.23 1.82
C SER A 37 -8.67 -21.16 0.69
N ASP A 38 -8.70 -22.47 0.96
CA ASP A 38 -8.49 -23.53 -0.03
C ASP A 38 -9.81 -24.08 -0.61
N GLU A 39 -10.95 -23.48 -0.24
CA GLU A 39 -12.26 -23.84 -0.78
C GLU A 39 -12.30 -23.72 -2.32
N PRO A 40 -13.04 -24.60 -3.03
CA PRO A 40 -13.23 -24.46 -4.47
C PRO A 40 -13.77 -23.08 -4.86
N LEU A 41 -13.21 -22.49 -5.93
CA LEU A 41 -13.52 -21.11 -6.34
C LEU A 41 -15.02 -20.89 -6.62
N GLY A 42 -15.71 -21.86 -7.21
CA GLY A 42 -17.15 -21.76 -7.50
C GLY A 42 -18.01 -21.60 -6.25
N THR A 43 -17.73 -22.38 -5.20
CA THR A 43 -18.43 -22.31 -3.90
C THR A 43 -18.17 -20.98 -3.21
N PHE A 44 -16.93 -20.52 -3.25
CA PHE A 44 -16.52 -19.25 -2.66
C PHE A 44 -17.15 -18.05 -3.40
N ILE A 45 -17.13 -18.01 -4.74
CA ILE A 45 -17.79 -16.95 -5.52
C ILE A 45 -19.29 -16.92 -5.21
N GLY A 46 -19.94 -18.07 -5.10
CA GLY A 46 -21.37 -18.15 -4.74
C GLY A 46 -21.68 -17.56 -3.36
N SER A 47 -20.72 -17.60 -2.44
CA SER A 47 -20.90 -17.16 -1.04
C SER A 47 -20.46 -15.71 -0.80
N TYR A 48 -19.45 -15.22 -1.52
CA TYR A 48 -18.79 -13.93 -1.27
C TYR A 48 -18.80 -12.96 -2.47
N GLY A 49 -19.25 -13.39 -3.65
CA GLY A 49 -19.41 -12.53 -4.83
C GLY A 49 -18.07 -11.95 -5.35
N PRO A 50 -18.03 -10.65 -5.72
CA PRO A 50 -16.83 -9.98 -6.25
C PRO A 50 -15.63 -9.98 -5.30
N ASP A 51 -15.84 -10.25 -4.00
CA ASP A 51 -14.75 -10.32 -3.01
C ASP A 51 -13.82 -11.52 -3.26
N ALA A 52 -14.18 -12.43 -4.16
CA ALA A 52 -13.31 -13.52 -4.61
C ALA A 52 -11.97 -13.06 -5.20
N PHE A 53 -11.88 -11.83 -5.72
CA PHE A 53 -10.61 -11.28 -6.19
C PHE A 53 -9.64 -10.95 -5.04
N PHE A 54 -10.14 -10.85 -3.82
CA PHE A 54 -9.36 -10.70 -2.60
C PHE A 54 -9.10 -12.04 -1.91
N ARG A 55 -8.94 -13.13 -2.68
CA ARG A 55 -8.66 -14.45 -2.14
C ARG A 55 -7.24 -14.93 -2.47
N LYS A 56 -6.62 -15.64 -1.53
CA LYS A 56 -5.40 -16.44 -1.77
C LYS A 56 -5.50 -17.82 -1.10
N ARG A 57 -4.67 -18.76 -1.54
CA ARG A 57 -4.59 -20.10 -0.91
C ARG A 57 -4.07 -20.00 0.52
N LEU A 58 -4.51 -20.89 1.38
CA LEU A 58 -4.20 -20.84 2.82
C LEU A 58 -2.70 -20.92 3.10
N LYS A 59 -1.94 -21.62 2.24
CA LYS A 59 -0.47 -21.70 2.33
C LYS A 59 0.25 -20.34 2.31
N TYR A 60 -0.40 -19.27 1.83
CA TYR A 60 0.15 -17.91 1.79
C TYR A 60 -0.35 -17.01 2.94
N LEU A 61 -1.07 -17.55 3.93
CA LEU A 61 -1.64 -16.78 5.04
C LEU A 61 -0.58 -15.95 5.78
N PHE A 62 0.67 -16.41 5.80
CA PHE A 62 1.79 -15.71 6.43
C PHE A 62 2.05 -14.30 5.86
N GLU A 63 1.58 -14.00 4.65
CA GLU A 63 1.81 -12.69 4.01
C GLU A 63 0.92 -11.56 4.56
N CYS A 64 -0.23 -11.89 5.15
CA CYS A 64 -1.20 -10.94 5.72
C CYS A 64 -1.49 -9.72 4.80
N GLU A 65 -1.76 -10.00 3.52
CA GLU A 65 -1.81 -9.03 2.43
C GLU A 65 -3.14 -8.22 2.40
N TRP A 66 -3.05 -6.98 1.93
CA TRP A 66 -4.20 -6.18 1.48
C TRP A 66 -4.01 -5.86 0.00
N ARG A 67 -5.05 -5.98 -0.83
CA ARG A 67 -4.99 -5.65 -2.26
C ARG A 67 -5.91 -4.50 -2.60
N ILE A 68 -5.59 -3.78 -3.66
CA ILE A 68 -6.45 -2.79 -4.34
C ILE A 68 -6.68 -3.33 -5.74
N ILE A 69 -7.93 -3.38 -6.19
CA ILE A 69 -8.27 -3.83 -7.56
C ILE A 69 -9.02 -2.70 -8.25
N CYS A 70 -8.25 -1.75 -8.80
CA CYS A 70 -8.76 -0.70 -9.67
C CYS A 70 -8.87 -1.22 -11.11
N ALA A 71 -9.90 -0.77 -11.82
CA ALA A 71 -9.95 -0.97 -13.25
C ALA A 71 -8.94 -0.03 -13.93
N ILE A 72 -8.06 -0.58 -14.78
CA ILE A 72 -6.92 0.13 -15.40
C ILE A 72 -7.34 1.45 -16.06
N HIS A 73 -8.54 1.50 -16.66
CA HIS A 73 -9.09 2.70 -17.32
C HIS A 73 -9.35 3.91 -16.40
N ARG A 74 -9.16 3.77 -15.09
CA ARG A 74 -9.34 4.85 -14.10
C ARG A 74 -8.04 5.28 -13.43
N LEU A 75 -6.92 4.70 -13.83
CA LEU A 75 -5.59 5.14 -13.43
C LEU A 75 -5.06 6.12 -14.48
N GLU A 76 -4.31 7.13 -14.05
CA GLU A 76 -3.66 8.06 -14.95
C GLU A 76 -2.38 7.42 -15.50
N ASP A 77 -2.23 7.39 -16.82
CA ASP A 77 -0.98 6.98 -17.46
C ASP A 77 0.10 8.03 -17.16
N ASN A 78 1.15 7.62 -16.47
CA ASN A 78 2.30 8.44 -16.09
C ASN A 78 3.52 8.15 -16.98
N GLY A 79 3.28 7.62 -18.19
CA GLY A 79 4.28 7.33 -19.19
C GLY A 79 4.99 5.99 -19.01
N GLU A 80 6.02 5.78 -19.82
CA GLU A 80 6.78 4.54 -19.87
C GLU A 80 8.04 4.61 -19.00
N ARG A 81 8.31 3.57 -18.22
CA ARG A 81 9.58 3.33 -17.52
C ARG A 81 10.05 1.92 -17.81
N ASP A 82 11.30 1.79 -18.26
CA ASP A 82 11.95 0.51 -18.55
C ASP A 82 11.14 -0.43 -19.47
N GLY A 83 10.45 0.10 -20.48
CA GLY A 83 9.63 -0.72 -21.38
C GLY A 83 8.18 -0.91 -20.95
N HIS A 84 7.75 -0.30 -19.84
CA HIS A 84 6.45 -0.56 -19.22
C HIS A 84 5.71 0.72 -18.86
N HIS A 85 4.41 0.81 -19.21
CA HIS A 85 3.56 1.92 -18.77
C HIS A 85 3.36 1.90 -17.26
N VAL A 86 3.53 3.08 -16.64
CA VAL A 86 3.33 3.30 -15.21
C VAL A 86 1.99 3.99 -15.02
N PHE A 87 1.06 3.31 -14.35
CA PHE A 87 -0.25 3.87 -14.05
C PHE A 87 -0.32 4.29 -12.58
N VAL A 88 -0.79 5.51 -12.30
CA VAL A 88 -0.84 6.09 -10.96
C VAL A 88 -2.25 6.46 -10.53
N SER A 89 -2.48 6.51 -9.22
CA SER A 89 -3.70 7.05 -8.61
C SER A 89 -3.29 8.06 -7.56
N GLN A 90 -3.97 9.21 -7.55
CA GLN A 90 -3.83 10.17 -6.46
C GLN A 90 -4.50 9.62 -5.19
N PHE A 91 -3.96 9.99 -4.04
CA PHE A 91 -4.55 9.75 -2.73
C PHE A 91 -4.30 10.97 -1.84
N ASP A 92 -5.13 11.13 -0.81
CA ASP A 92 -4.97 12.23 0.15
C ASP A 92 -3.77 11.98 1.08
N SER A 93 -2.79 12.87 1.07
CA SER A 93 -1.61 12.73 1.92
C SER A 93 -1.91 12.75 3.42
N ALA A 94 -3.08 13.26 3.83
CA ALA A 94 -3.52 13.23 5.22
C ALA A 94 -3.71 11.79 5.75
N CYS A 95 -3.93 10.80 4.88
CA CYS A 95 -4.03 9.40 5.31
C CYS A 95 -2.68 8.71 5.51
N VAL A 96 -1.55 9.36 5.20
CA VAL A 96 -0.21 8.84 5.53
C VAL A 96 0.12 9.23 6.96
N SER A 97 0.44 8.25 7.80
CA SER A 97 0.81 8.46 9.20
C SER A 97 2.32 8.42 9.41
N GLU A 98 3.03 7.57 8.67
CA GLU A 98 4.45 7.34 8.89
C GLU A 98 5.19 6.93 7.60
N VAL A 99 6.45 7.32 7.50
CA VAL A 99 7.42 6.78 6.53
C VAL A 99 8.50 6.02 7.29
N LEU A 100 8.63 4.74 6.95
CA LEU A 100 9.63 3.83 7.50
C LEU A 100 10.79 3.73 6.51
N LEU A 101 11.95 4.26 6.90
CA LEU A 101 13.16 4.26 6.09
C LEU A 101 14.09 3.11 6.45
N ARG A 102 14.68 2.50 5.43
CA ARG A 102 15.83 1.61 5.60
C ARG A 102 17.07 2.42 6.06
N PRO A 103 17.98 1.85 6.87
CA PRO A 103 19.19 2.56 7.29
C PRO A 103 20.05 3.07 6.12
N GLU A 104 20.09 2.33 5.01
CA GLU A 104 20.86 2.67 3.82
C GLU A 104 20.08 3.54 2.81
N SER A 105 18.90 4.05 3.18
CA SER A 105 18.07 4.85 2.27
C SER A 105 18.67 6.23 1.99
N THR A 106 18.84 6.58 0.72
CA THR A 106 19.44 7.87 0.30
C THR A 106 18.46 9.04 0.30
N VAL A 107 17.16 8.77 0.41
CA VAL A 107 16.08 9.78 0.28
C VAL A 107 15.72 10.48 1.59
N GLU A 108 16.41 10.18 2.69
CA GLU A 108 16.04 10.73 4.01
C GLU A 108 16.09 12.25 4.05
N GLN A 109 17.15 12.85 3.51
CA GLN A 109 17.31 14.30 3.54
C GLN A 109 16.21 14.99 2.72
N GLU A 110 15.92 14.49 1.53
CA GLU A 110 14.86 15.00 0.65
C GLU A 110 13.48 14.93 1.33
N LEU A 111 13.18 13.82 2.02
CA LEU A 111 11.94 13.66 2.78
C LEU A 111 11.86 14.64 3.96
N ARG A 112 12.96 14.87 4.68
CA ARG A 112 13.00 15.84 5.78
C ARG A 112 12.77 17.27 5.28
N GLU A 113 13.40 17.64 4.17
CA GLU A 113 13.22 18.95 3.55
C GLU A 113 11.76 19.14 3.08
N LEU A 114 11.18 18.12 2.44
CA LEU A 114 9.78 18.12 2.04
C LEU A 114 8.84 18.32 3.24
N PHE A 115 9.05 17.59 4.34
CA PHE A 115 8.18 17.66 5.52
C PHE A 115 8.33 18.98 6.29
N ALA A 116 9.50 19.62 6.20
CA ALA A 116 9.75 20.92 6.82
C ALA A 116 9.17 22.08 6.00
N THR A 117 9.13 21.95 4.67
CA THR A 117 8.74 23.04 3.75
C THR A 117 7.25 23.03 3.42
N ASP A 118 6.61 21.86 3.39
CA ASP A 118 5.20 21.72 3.05
C ASP A 118 4.37 21.25 4.24
N ARG A 119 3.49 22.13 4.71
CA ARG A 119 2.60 21.88 5.86
C ARG A 119 1.67 20.70 5.67
N ARG A 120 1.39 20.27 4.43
CA ARG A 120 0.56 19.10 4.14
C ARG A 120 1.16 17.79 4.63
N TYR A 121 2.46 17.76 4.92
CA TYR A 121 3.18 16.57 5.36
C TYR A 121 3.71 16.69 6.80
N ALA A 122 3.44 17.80 7.50
CA ALA A 122 3.97 18.06 8.82
C ALA A 122 3.51 17.05 9.89
N HIS A 123 2.40 16.34 9.63
CA HIS A 123 1.86 15.29 10.51
C HIS A 123 2.53 13.93 10.34
N ILE A 124 3.34 13.74 9.29
CA ILE A 124 3.92 12.44 8.94
C ILE A 124 5.15 12.17 9.81
N ALA A 125 5.16 11.04 10.52
CA ALA A 125 6.33 10.61 11.28
C ALA A 125 7.39 9.96 10.36
N LEU A 126 8.64 10.39 10.44
CA LEU A 126 9.76 9.73 9.76
C LEU A 126 10.52 8.84 10.75
N ARG A 127 10.56 7.53 10.51
CA ARG A 127 11.29 6.59 11.36
C ARG A 127 12.26 5.72 10.58
N ARG A 128 13.46 5.54 11.12
CA ARG A 128 14.40 4.53 10.64
C ARG A 128 14.04 3.17 11.21
N VAL A 129 14.14 2.15 10.38
CA VAL A 129 13.93 0.76 10.77
C VAL A 129 15.29 0.13 11.07
N GLU A 130 15.43 -0.47 12.25
CA GLU A 130 16.63 -1.22 12.60
C GLU A 130 16.77 -2.46 11.70
N LYS A 131 18.01 -2.83 11.39
CA LYS A 131 18.29 -4.05 10.62
C LYS A 131 17.67 -5.24 11.35
N VAL A 132 16.75 -5.92 10.68
CA VAL A 132 16.30 -7.24 11.15
C VAL A 132 17.41 -8.21 10.76
N GLU A 133 18.11 -8.74 11.75
CA GLU A 133 19.13 -9.81 11.58
C GLU A 133 18.52 -11.09 11.01
#